data_AF-A0ABD2DIR2-F1
#
_entry.id   AF-A0ABD2DIR2-F1
#
_cell.length_a   1.000
_cell.length_b   1.000
_cell.length_c   1.000
_cell.angle_alpha   90.00
_cell.angle_beta   90.00
_cell.angle_gamma   90.00
#
_symmetry.space_group_name_H-M   'P 1'
#
loop_
_entity.id
_entity.type
_entity.pdbx_description
1 polymer ?
#
loop_
_entity_poly.entity_id
_entity_poly.type
_entity_poly.pdbx_seq_one_letter_code
_entity_poly.pdbx_strand_id
1 'polypeptide(L)'
;MEEVPHDCPGADSAQAGRGASCQGCPNQRLCASGAGATPDPAIEEIKEKMKTVKHKILVLSGKGGVGKSTFSAHLAHGLAEDENTQVHQSGSGWSPVYVEDNLGVMSVGFLLSSPDDAVIWRGPKKNGMIKQFLRDVDWGEVDYLIVDTPPGTSDEHLSVVQYLTAAHIDGAVIITTPQ
;
A
#
# COMPACT_ATOMS: atom_id res chain seq x y z
N MET A 1 -15.98 -19.10 6.08
CA MET A 1 -15.77 -18.33 4.84
C MET A 1 -16.86 -18.78 3.89
N GLU A 2 -17.76 -17.89 3.50
CA GLU A 2 -18.82 -18.20 2.53
C GLU A 2 -18.15 -18.28 1.15
N GLU A 3 -18.19 -19.44 0.51
CA GLU A 3 -17.57 -19.65 -0.80
C GLU A 3 -18.25 -18.75 -1.83
N VAL A 4 -17.44 -17.95 -2.52
CA VAL A 4 -17.93 -17.10 -3.61
C VAL A 4 -18.44 -18.03 -4.72
N PRO A 5 -19.68 -17.85 -5.20
CA PRO A 5 -20.22 -18.68 -6.28
C PRO A 5 -19.30 -18.68 -7.49
N HIS A 6 -19.10 -19.85 -8.10
CA HIS A 6 -18.18 -20.06 -9.23
C HIS A 6 -18.45 -19.14 -10.45
N ASP A 7 -19.67 -18.59 -10.55
CA ASP A 7 -20.14 -17.70 -11.62
C ASP A 7 -20.29 -16.23 -11.18
N CYS A 8 -19.56 -15.79 -10.16
CA CYS A 8 -19.56 -14.38 -9.77
C CYS A 8 -18.86 -13.52 -10.84
N PRO A 9 -19.53 -12.50 -11.43
CA PRO A 9 -18.93 -11.65 -12.46
C PRO A 9 -17.82 -10.73 -11.93
N GLY A 10 -17.64 -10.64 -10.61
CA GLY A 10 -16.72 -9.71 -9.95
C GLY A 10 -17.34 -8.32 -9.73
N ALA A 11 -16.79 -7.58 -8.75
CA ALA A 11 -17.32 -6.26 -8.35
C ALA A 11 -17.08 -5.16 -9.41
N ASP A 12 -16.03 -5.31 -10.22
CA ASP A 12 -15.62 -4.33 -11.24
C ASP A 12 -16.22 -4.61 -12.62
N SER A 13 -17.04 -5.65 -12.75
CA SER A 13 -17.67 -6.03 -14.01
C SER A 13 -18.88 -5.15 -14.33
N ALA A 14 -19.13 -4.91 -15.62
CA ALA A 14 -20.35 -4.26 -16.09
C ALA A 14 -21.64 -5.01 -15.69
N GLN A 15 -21.53 -6.31 -15.35
CA GLN A 15 -22.62 -7.16 -14.88
C GLN A 15 -22.72 -7.23 -13.33
N ALA A 16 -21.83 -6.57 -12.59
CA ALA A 16 -21.83 -6.56 -11.13
C ALA A 16 -23.17 -6.03 -10.59
N GLY A 17 -23.82 -6.82 -9.72
CA GLY A 17 -25.15 -6.49 -9.16
C GLY A 17 -26.32 -6.60 -10.14
N ARG A 18 -26.06 -6.89 -11.42
CA ARG A 18 -27.06 -6.98 -12.50
C ARG A 18 -27.20 -8.39 -13.08
N GLY A 19 -26.17 -9.23 -12.95
CA GLY A 19 -26.17 -10.62 -13.42
C GLY A 19 -27.07 -11.55 -12.61
N ALA A 20 -27.46 -12.68 -13.21
CA ALA A 20 -28.30 -13.69 -12.56
C ALA A 20 -27.64 -14.24 -11.27
N SER A 21 -26.31 -14.41 -11.28
CA SER A 21 -25.53 -14.83 -10.12
C SER A 21 -25.44 -13.80 -8.99
N CYS A 22 -25.90 -12.55 -9.22
CA CYS A 22 -25.96 -11.52 -8.18
C CYS A 22 -27.30 -11.50 -7.43
N GLN A 23 -28.33 -12.24 -7.86
CA GLN A 23 -29.63 -12.25 -7.20
C GLN A 23 -29.54 -12.86 -5.80
N GLY A 24 -29.95 -12.10 -4.78
CA GLY A 24 -29.87 -12.52 -3.38
C GLY A 24 -28.50 -12.29 -2.72
N CYS A 25 -27.52 -11.74 -3.46
CA CYS A 25 -26.25 -11.33 -2.88
C CYS A 25 -26.44 -10.14 -1.93
N PRO A 26 -25.86 -10.18 -0.70
CA PRO A 26 -25.94 -9.07 0.26
C PRO A 26 -25.49 -7.72 -0.31
N ASN A 27 -24.52 -7.74 -1.25
CA ASN A 27 -23.94 -6.56 -1.86
C ASN A 27 -24.53 -6.20 -3.24
N GLN A 28 -25.60 -6.87 -3.69
CA GLN A 28 -26.17 -6.70 -5.04
C GLN A 28 -26.47 -5.23 -5.39
N ARG A 29 -27.14 -4.50 -4.47
CA ARG A 29 -27.50 -3.09 -4.70
C ARG A 29 -26.28 -2.18 -4.83
N LEU A 30 -25.22 -2.49 -4.08
CA LEU A 30 -24.00 -1.70 -4.01
C LEU A 30 -23.11 -1.91 -5.25
N CYS A 31 -23.09 -3.14 -5.77
CA CYS A 31 -22.49 -3.43 -7.08
C CYS A 31 -23.31 -2.83 -8.22
N ALA A 32 -24.65 -2.91 -8.18
CA ALA A 32 -25.53 -2.43 -9.26
C ALA A 32 -25.48 -0.89 -9.44
N SER A 33 -25.24 -0.16 -8.35
CA SER A 33 -25.08 1.30 -8.36
C SER A 33 -23.76 1.76 -8.96
N GLY A 34 -22.80 0.85 -9.18
CA GLY A 34 -21.44 1.19 -9.64
C GLY A 34 -20.60 1.89 -8.57
N ALA A 35 -21.09 2.01 -7.33
CA ALA A 35 -20.36 2.66 -6.23
C ALA A 35 -19.08 1.90 -5.84
N GLY A 36 -19.02 0.59 -6.13
CA GLY A 36 -17.79 -0.21 -6.01
C GLY A 36 -16.80 -0.03 -7.17
N ALA A 37 -17.24 0.53 -8.31
CA ALA A 37 -16.46 0.62 -9.55
C ALA A 37 -15.91 2.03 -9.83
N THR A 38 -16.37 3.06 -9.11
CA THR A 38 -15.75 4.39 -9.21
C THR A 38 -14.39 4.38 -8.51
N PRO A 39 -13.30 4.74 -9.21
CA PRO A 39 -11.97 4.84 -8.60
C PRO A 39 -12.03 5.80 -7.41
N ASP A 40 -11.40 5.41 -6.30
CA ASP A 40 -11.25 6.29 -5.15
C ASP A 40 -10.58 7.60 -5.62
N PRO A 41 -11.18 8.79 -5.39
CA PRO A 41 -10.63 10.07 -5.85
C PRO A 41 -9.19 10.30 -5.36
N ALA A 42 -8.78 9.67 -4.26
CA ALA A 42 -7.42 9.75 -3.77
C ALA A 42 -6.38 9.09 -4.68
N ILE A 43 -6.79 8.23 -5.63
CA ILE A 43 -5.85 7.61 -6.59
C ILE A 43 -5.18 8.69 -7.45
N GLU A 44 -5.93 9.71 -7.90
CA GLU A 44 -5.33 10.80 -8.69
C GLU A 44 -4.46 11.71 -7.81
N GLU A 45 -4.86 11.98 -6.55
CA GLU A 45 -4.03 12.73 -5.61
C GLU A 45 -2.71 12.01 -5.30
N ILE A 46 -2.77 10.69 -5.05
CA ILE A 46 -1.60 9.83 -4.83
C ILE A 46 -0.72 9.83 -6.07
N LYS A 47 -1.29 9.68 -7.27
CA LYS A 47 -0.53 9.72 -8.52
C LYS A 47 0.24 11.01 -8.70
N GLU A 48 -0.36 12.17 -8.42
CA GLU A 48 0.34 13.46 -8.47
C GLU A 48 1.47 13.53 -7.45
N LYS A 49 1.22 13.11 -6.19
CA LYS A 49 2.27 13.07 -5.17
C LYS A 49 3.42 12.13 -5.51
N MET A 50 3.11 10.97 -6.08
CA MET A 50 4.09 9.95 -6.43
C MET A 50 4.94 10.32 -7.65
N LYS A 51 4.76 11.50 -8.27
CA LYS A 51 5.64 11.98 -9.35
C LYS A 51 7.04 12.34 -8.86
N THR A 52 7.18 12.75 -7.59
CA THR A 52 8.47 13.10 -6.99
C THR A 52 9.29 11.86 -6.60
N VAL A 53 8.67 10.68 -6.65
CA VAL A 53 9.30 9.39 -6.36
C VAL A 53 9.70 8.73 -7.68
N LYS A 54 11.02 8.56 -7.93
CA LYS A 54 11.52 8.01 -9.19
C LYS A 54 11.25 6.51 -9.32
N HIS A 55 11.54 5.73 -8.27
CA HIS A 55 11.33 4.29 -8.24
C HIS A 55 10.47 3.85 -7.05
N LYS A 56 9.44 3.05 -7.30
CA LYS A 56 8.58 2.44 -6.27
C LYS A 56 8.76 0.93 -6.26
N ILE A 57 9.28 0.41 -5.14
CA ILE A 57 9.56 -1.02 -4.96
C ILE A 57 8.67 -1.56 -3.84
N LEU A 58 7.89 -2.58 -4.15
CA LEU A 58 7.07 -3.28 -3.15
C LEU A 58 7.84 -4.45 -2.55
N VAL A 59 7.86 -4.56 -1.22
CA VAL A 59 8.40 -5.74 -0.55
C VAL A 59 7.25 -6.56 0.03
N LEU A 60 7.12 -7.81 -0.42
CA LEU A 60 5.98 -8.69 -0.19
C LEU A 60 6.43 -10.00 0.48
N SER A 61 5.54 -10.67 1.22
CA SER A 61 5.81 -12.02 1.74
C SER A 61 4.54 -12.86 1.93
N GLY A 62 4.62 -14.14 1.55
CA GLY A 62 3.50 -15.08 1.67
C GLY A 62 3.18 -15.54 3.09
N LYS A 63 4.18 -15.51 3.99
CA LYS A 63 4.05 -15.92 5.40
C LYS A 63 4.64 -14.84 6.31
N GLY A 64 4.20 -14.81 7.56
CA GLY A 64 4.85 -14.03 8.61
C GLY A 64 6.19 -14.65 9.02
N GLY A 65 7.12 -13.83 9.52
CA GLY A 65 8.39 -14.30 10.08
C GLY A 65 9.49 -14.63 9.07
N VAL A 66 9.29 -14.36 7.77
CA VAL A 66 10.29 -14.65 6.71
C VAL A 66 11.47 -13.66 6.65
N GLY A 67 11.49 -12.65 7.52
CA GLY A 67 12.54 -11.61 7.51
C GLY A 67 12.29 -10.45 6.53
N LYS A 68 11.07 -10.31 6.00
CA LYS A 68 10.68 -9.26 5.05
C LYS A 68 11.09 -7.85 5.49
N SER A 69 10.70 -7.43 6.69
CA SER A 69 11.00 -6.08 7.20
C SER A 69 12.50 -5.88 7.44
N THR A 70 13.22 -6.93 7.85
CA THR A 70 14.68 -6.90 7.97
C THR A 70 15.35 -6.69 6.61
N PHE A 71 14.87 -7.39 5.58
CA PHE A 71 15.36 -7.19 4.21
C PHE A 71 15.04 -5.77 3.71
N SER A 72 13.82 -5.27 3.90
CA SER A 72 13.42 -3.92 3.52
C SER A 72 14.34 -2.85 4.12
N ALA A 73 14.70 -3.00 5.40
CA ALA A 73 15.61 -2.08 6.08
C ALA A 73 17.03 -2.12 5.52
N HIS A 74 17.58 -3.32 5.26
CA HIS A 74 18.92 -3.46 4.67
C HIS A 74 18.97 -2.95 3.23
N LEU A 75 17.92 -3.20 2.45
CA LEU A 75 17.80 -2.67 1.09
C LEU A 75 17.75 -1.14 1.10
N ALA A 76 16.96 -0.54 2.01
CA ALA A 76 16.88 0.90 2.14
C ALA A 76 18.24 1.53 2.48
N HIS A 77 18.95 0.94 3.44
CA HIS A 77 20.27 1.41 3.84
C HIS A 77 21.30 1.28 2.71
N GLY A 78 21.35 0.13 2.02
CA GLY A 78 22.25 -0.05 0.88
C GLY A 78 21.95 0.86 -0.31
N LEU A 79 20.69 1.26 -0.51
CA LEU A 79 20.32 2.28 -1.51
C LEU A 79 20.67 3.70 -1.05
N ALA A 80 20.60 3.97 0.24
CA ALA A 80 21.01 5.24 0.83
C ALA A 80 22.53 5.43 0.81
N GLU A 81 23.35 4.37 0.81
CA GLU A 81 24.81 4.51 0.63
C GLU A 81 25.22 5.03 -0.77
N ASP A 82 24.30 5.13 -1.74
CA ASP A 82 24.57 5.74 -3.04
C ASP A 82 24.72 7.27 -2.91
N GLU A 83 25.95 7.76 -3.16
CA GLU A 83 26.35 9.18 -3.04
C GLU A 83 25.57 10.14 -3.96
N ASN A 84 24.76 9.64 -4.91
CA ASN A 84 23.93 10.48 -5.78
C ASN A 84 22.59 10.92 -5.15
N THR A 85 22.27 10.47 -3.94
CA THR A 85 20.97 10.73 -3.31
C THR A 85 20.93 12.12 -2.67
N GLN A 86 19.94 12.95 -3.02
CA GLN A 86 19.84 14.35 -2.57
C GLN A 86 19.05 14.53 -1.26
N VAL A 87 19.22 15.69 -0.62
CA VAL A 87 18.55 16.08 0.66
C VAL A 87 17.24 16.81 0.37
N HIS A 88 16.18 16.48 1.11
CA HIS A 88 14.84 17.03 0.91
C HIS A 88 14.34 17.81 2.13
N GLN A 89 13.87 19.04 1.90
CA GLN A 89 13.07 19.81 2.85
C GLN A 89 11.61 19.80 2.38
N SER A 90 10.70 19.61 3.33
CA SER A 90 9.26 19.48 3.06
C SER A 90 8.45 20.60 3.72
N GLY A 91 7.35 21.01 3.07
CA GLY A 91 6.58 22.20 3.38
C GLY A 91 5.11 21.99 3.74
N SER A 92 4.53 20.79 3.60
CA SER A 92 3.17 20.50 4.10
C SER A 92 2.80 19.01 4.04
N GLY A 93 2.63 18.38 5.20
CA GLY A 93 2.26 16.97 5.35
C GLY A 93 2.88 16.34 6.61
N TRP A 94 2.81 15.01 6.75
CA TRP A 94 3.68 14.30 7.70
C TRP A 94 5.08 14.21 7.10
N SER A 95 6.09 14.64 7.86
CA SER A 95 7.50 14.45 7.47
C SER A 95 7.96 13.04 7.85
N PRO A 96 8.68 12.34 6.96
CA PRO A 96 9.43 11.15 7.33
C PRO A 96 10.37 11.42 8.52
N VAL A 97 10.63 10.37 9.31
CA VAL A 97 11.70 10.34 10.31
C VAL A 97 12.98 9.97 9.58
N TYR A 98 13.97 10.85 9.59
CA TYR A 98 15.26 10.61 8.94
C TYR A 98 16.21 9.88 9.90
N VAL A 99 16.73 8.73 9.46
CA VAL A 99 17.78 7.96 10.16
C VAL A 99 19.16 8.50 9.77
N GLU A 100 19.30 8.88 8.50
CA GLU A 100 20.46 9.53 7.90
C GLU A 100 19.98 10.64 6.96
N ASP A 101 20.88 11.45 6.42
CA ASP A 101 20.53 12.62 5.58
C ASP A 101 19.71 12.26 4.34
N ASN A 102 19.88 11.03 3.81
CA ASN A 102 19.21 10.51 2.62
C ASN A 102 18.37 9.24 2.89
N LEU A 103 18.10 8.92 4.16
CA LEU A 103 17.28 7.77 4.54
C LEU A 103 16.12 8.19 5.43
N GLY A 104 14.96 8.38 4.82
CA GLY A 104 13.70 8.66 5.50
C GLY A 104 12.85 7.41 5.72
N VAL A 105 12.18 7.33 6.88
CA VAL A 105 11.28 6.24 7.24
C VAL A 105 9.95 6.80 7.74
N MET A 106 8.84 6.21 7.29
CA MET A 106 7.52 6.42 7.88
C MET A 106 6.93 5.08 8.33
N SER A 107 6.41 5.03 9.54
CA SER A 107 5.86 3.82 10.14
C SER A 107 4.63 4.14 10.98
N VAL A 108 3.69 3.19 11.01
CA VAL A 108 2.52 3.27 11.88
C VAL A 108 2.91 3.36 13.35
N GLY A 109 4.05 2.77 13.74
CA GLY A 109 4.56 2.81 15.09
C GLY A 109 4.83 4.23 15.61
N PHE A 110 5.13 5.18 14.70
CA PHE A 110 5.32 6.59 15.07
C PHE A 110 4.02 7.33 15.38
N LEU A 111 2.87 6.76 14.96
CA LEU A 111 1.54 7.31 15.20
C LEU A 111 0.85 6.72 16.44
N LEU A 112 1.48 5.75 17.10
CA LEU A 112 0.95 5.13 18.31
C LEU A 112 1.30 5.96 19.54
N SER A 113 0.43 5.91 20.55
CA SER A 113 0.66 6.59 21.83
C SER A 113 1.79 5.94 22.62
N SER A 114 2.01 4.64 22.44
CA SER A 114 3.10 3.88 23.05
C SER A 114 3.75 2.93 22.05
N PRO A 115 5.08 2.72 22.09
CA PRO A 115 5.79 1.74 21.26
C PRO A 115 5.33 0.29 21.49
N ASP A 116 4.79 -0.01 22.66
CA ASP A 116 4.33 -1.35 23.04
C ASP A 116 2.86 -1.64 22.64
N ASP A 117 2.18 -0.65 22.04
CA ASP A 117 0.78 -0.81 21.65
C ASP A 117 0.64 -1.80 20.49
N ALA A 118 -0.05 -2.92 20.75
CA ALA A 118 -0.38 -3.88 19.71
C ALA A 118 -1.44 -3.32 18.76
N VAL A 119 -1.10 -3.22 17.48
CA VAL A 119 -2.00 -2.72 16.43
C VAL A 119 -2.82 -3.87 15.85
N ILE A 120 -4.05 -4.04 16.34
CA ILE A 120 -5.04 -4.96 15.75
C ILE A 120 -6.08 -4.13 14.99
N TRP A 121 -5.85 -3.92 13.69
CA TRP A 121 -6.75 -3.16 12.84
C TRP A 121 -7.52 -4.04 11.87
N ARG A 122 -8.79 -3.70 11.62
CA ARG A 122 -9.61 -4.32 10.57
C ARG A 122 -9.26 -3.73 9.19
N GLY A 123 -9.49 -4.50 8.12
CA GLY A 123 -9.13 -4.16 6.73
C GLY A 123 -9.36 -2.70 6.33
N PRO A 124 -10.57 -2.12 6.50
CA PRO A 124 -10.83 -0.72 6.12
C PRO A 124 -9.91 0.30 6.80
N LYS A 125 -9.53 0.07 8.06
CA LYS A 125 -8.62 0.96 8.80
C LYS A 125 -7.17 0.83 8.30
N LYS A 126 -6.74 -0.39 7.93
CA LYS A 126 -5.43 -0.61 7.31
C LYS A 126 -5.34 0.04 5.93
N ASN A 127 -6.36 -0.13 5.11
CA ASN A 127 -6.43 0.47 3.77
C ASN A 127 -6.44 2.00 3.85
N GLY A 128 -7.16 2.55 4.84
CA GLY A 128 -7.13 3.98 5.14
C GLY A 128 -5.73 4.47 5.50
N MET A 129 -4.98 3.74 6.33
CA MET A 129 -3.61 4.11 6.69
C MET A 129 -2.65 4.06 5.49
N ILE A 130 -2.73 3.01 4.66
CA ILE A 130 -1.94 2.91 3.42
C ILE A 130 -2.19 4.14 2.54
N LYS A 131 -3.46 4.49 2.35
CA LYS A 131 -3.87 5.68 1.59
C LYS A 131 -3.30 6.96 2.21
N GLN A 132 -3.34 7.11 3.54
CA GLN A 132 -2.74 8.27 4.22
C GLN A 132 -1.22 8.32 4.07
N PHE A 133 -0.51 7.20 4.09
CA PHE A 133 0.95 7.21 3.85
C PHE A 133 1.31 7.64 2.43
N LEU A 134 0.54 7.20 1.43
CA LEU A 134 0.79 7.58 0.05
C LEU A 134 0.34 9.02 -0.24
N ARG A 135 -0.69 9.51 0.45
CA ARG A 135 -1.33 10.80 0.15
C ARG A 135 -0.94 11.93 1.08
N ASP A 136 -0.67 11.68 2.36
CA ASP A 136 -0.53 12.72 3.38
C ASP A 136 0.92 12.90 3.85
N VAL A 137 1.78 11.90 3.62
CA VAL A 137 3.23 12.04 3.82
C VAL A 137 3.80 12.91 2.70
N ASP A 138 4.72 13.78 3.08
CA ASP A 138 5.49 14.60 2.15
C ASP A 138 6.86 13.94 1.96
N TRP A 139 6.94 13.10 0.92
CA TRP A 139 8.13 12.31 0.61
C TRP A 139 9.26 13.15 0.01
N GLY A 140 9.01 14.39 -0.42
CA GLY A 140 9.98 15.17 -1.20
C GLY A 140 10.31 14.50 -2.54
N GLU A 141 11.44 14.85 -3.15
CA GLU A 141 11.96 14.03 -4.26
C GLU A 141 12.72 12.86 -3.65
N VAL A 142 12.47 11.65 -4.12
CA VAL A 142 13.23 10.49 -3.65
C VAL A 142 13.52 9.57 -4.83
N ASP A 143 14.73 9.04 -4.85
CA ASP A 143 15.12 8.07 -5.88
C ASP A 143 14.37 6.76 -5.69
N TYR A 144 14.20 6.28 -4.46
CA TYR A 144 13.56 5.00 -4.14
C TYR A 144 12.57 5.14 -2.99
N LEU A 145 11.33 4.68 -3.22
CA LEU A 145 10.34 4.42 -2.18
C LEU A 145 10.17 2.91 -2.00
N ILE A 146 10.54 2.40 -0.83
CA ILE A 146 10.36 1.01 -0.45
C ILE A 146 9.11 0.87 0.40
N VAL A 147 8.14 0.09 -0.06
CA VAL A 147 6.90 -0.16 0.70
C VAL A 147 6.97 -1.53 1.37
N ASP A 148 7.22 -1.53 2.68
CA ASP A 148 7.19 -2.73 3.52
C ASP A 148 5.75 -3.03 3.97
N THR A 149 5.07 -3.94 3.27
CA THR A 149 3.68 -4.29 3.60
C THR A 149 3.59 -5.30 4.75
N PRO A 150 2.54 -5.34 5.59
CA PRO A 150 2.38 -6.37 6.61
C PRO A 150 2.41 -7.81 6.03
N PRO A 151 2.76 -8.84 6.82
CA PRO A 151 2.75 -10.22 6.33
C PRO A 151 1.33 -10.71 6.05
N GLY A 152 1.17 -11.50 4.98
CA GLY A 152 -0.12 -12.07 4.56
C GLY A 152 -0.57 -11.51 3.21
N THR A 153 -1.13 -12.37 2.37
CA THR A 153 -1.28 -12.07 0.93
C THR A 153 -2.57 -11.36 0.53
N SER A 154 -3.48 -11.05 1.46
CA SER A 154 -4.87 -10.81 1.08
C SER A 154 -5.20 -9.36 0.75
N ASP A 155 -5.25 -8.44 1.72
CA ASP A 155 -5.91 -7.14 1.48
C ASP A 155 -4.94 -5.97 1.35
N GLU A 156 -3.82 -5.99 2.09
CA GLU A 156 -2.87 -4.88 2.14
C GLU A 156 -2.05 -4.77 0.86
N HIS A 157 -1.57 -5.90 0.32
CA HIS A 157 -0.85 -5.92 -0.95
C HIS A 157 -1.73 -5.42 -2.10
N LEU A 158 -2.98 -5.90 -2.17
CA LEU A 158 -3.94 -5.45 -3.17
C LEU A 158 -4.22 -3.96 -3.04
N SER A 159 -4.37 -3.45 -1.82
CA SER A 159 -4.63 -2.03 -1.57
C SER A 159 -3.46 -1.15 -2.02
N VAL A 160 -2.22 -1.51 -1.66
CA VAL A 160 -1.02 -0.76 -2.11
C VAL A 160 -0.93 -0.76 -3.63
N VAL A 161 -1.11 -1.93 -4.26
CA VAL A 161 -1.09 -2.04 -5.73
C VAL A 161 -2.20 -1.18 -6.34
N GLN A 162 -3.43 -1.25 -5.82
CA GLN A 162 -4.56 -0.48 -6.33
C GLN A 162 -4.28 1.03 -6.28
N TYR A 163 -3.77 1.55 -5.16
CA TYR A 163 -3.45 2.97 -5.03
C TYR A 163 -2.25 3.40 -5.88
N LEU A 164 -1.24 2.54 -6.05
CA LEU A 164 -0.03 2.85 -6.81
C LEU A 164 -0.12 2.50 -8.30
N THR A 165 -1.14 1.76 -8.75
CA THR A 165 -1.30 1.35 -10.16
C THR A 165 -1.29 2.57 -11.09
N ALA A 166 -1.96 3.65 -10.69
CA ALA A 166 -2.00 4.89 -11.47
C ALA A 166 -0.68 5.69 -11.44
N ALA A 167 0.19 5.40 -10.47
CA ALA A 167 1.47 6.08 -10.22
C ALA A 167 2.70 5.32 -10.77
N HIS A 168 2.49 4.16 -11.41
CA HIS A 168 3.51 3.20 -11.85
C HIS A 168 4.30 2.56 -10.70
N ILE A 169 4.48 1.24 -10.74
CA ILE A 169 5.31 0.48 -9.81
C ILE A 169 6.44 -0.15 -10.62
N ASP A 170 7.69 0.11 -10.25
CA ASP A 170 8.88 -0.35 -10.98
C ASP A 170 9.13 -1.84 -10.76
N GLY A 171 8.80 -2.36 -9.58
CA GLY A 171 8.98 -3.77 -9.28
C GLY A 171 8.49 -4.19 -7.91
N ALA A 172 8.57 -5.50 -7.69
CA ALA A 172 8.28 -6.12 -6.41
C ALA A 172 9.36 -7.14 -6.06
N VAL A 173 9.74 -7.18 -4.78
CA VAL A 173 10.62 -8.20 -4.20
C VAL A 173 9.79 -9.11 -3.32
N ILE A 174 9.76 -10.40 -3.65
CA ILE A 174 9.04 -11.41 -2.88
C ILE A 174 10.02 -12.09 -1.93
N ILE A 175 9.80 -11.89 -0.63
CA ILE A 175 10.59 -12.53 0.41
C ILE A 175 9.92 -13.82 0.82
N THR A 176 10.67 -14.91 0.68
CA THR A 176 10.26 -16.26 1.05
C THR A 176 11.40 -16.95 1.75
N THR A 177 11.08 -18.05 2.39
CA THR A 177 12.03 -18.90 3.06
C THR A 177 11.84 -20.35 2.57
N PRO A 178 12.89 -21.19 2.46
CA PRO A 178 12.78 -22.53 1.89
C PRO A 178 11.87 -23.55 2.60
N GLN A 179 11.31 -23.22 3.76
CA GLN A 179 10.60 -24.09 4.71
C GLN A 179 9.10 -23.81 4.73
#